data_AF-A0A6G8BVV6-F1
#
_entry.id   AF-A0A6G8BVV6-F1
#
_cell.length_a   1.000
_cell.length_b   1.000
_cell.length_c   1.000
_cell.angle_alpha   90.00
_cell.angle_beta   90.00
_cell.angle_gamma   90.00
#
_symmetry.space_group_name_H-M   'P 1'
#
loop_
_entity.id
_entity.type
_entity.pdbx_description
1 polymer ?
#
loop_
_entity_poly.entity_id
_entity_poly.type
_entity_poly.pdbx_seq_one_letter_code
_entity_poly.pdbx_strand_id
1 'polypeptide(L)'
;MKWTATAVWRAQPFWSASRLRWCVMALLAWCSMGMDAVRAAETPVVVVGRTQACFSRDYALELAAIAAENNANEACTAMGSGWRLGELRIPGYQQCKQCGTSGEYRCEITQVSYSCISRDGAAAKPEKEEKPPKDAKSGKAEKLDKTDPNRRGKGSSAGTESASPGSAALEGLYKPPSGEEKGAAAARNPLEQFEVQRAEMLKQPIRITSPQPRQQVMARVVDVVGNTQGVLRNVELTVHFNGTQQRITSDASGKFQVRLVTAAGPNTVKVCHAQACSEVSIDARIQPQALMATLTWQGRADLDLHVLTPSGAHCMHSRRSIANECSLDIDDVRGVNPENISIPPTSPKGNYRFSVVNYSGQPDIPGVLTVYKDERLVETRRFVTAGGQKSTALEISIGNE
;
A
#
# COMPACT_ATOMS: atom_id res chain seq x y z
N MET A 1 -31.44 10.23 -58.69
CA MET A 1 -32.88 10.58 -58.72
C MET A 1 -33.09 11.89 -57.95
N LYS A 2 -33.92 12.81 -58.44
CA LYS A 2 -34.46 13.98 -57.68
C LYS A 2 -35.64 13.48 -56.79
N TRP A 3 -36.14 14.18 -55.77
CA TRP A 3 -36.97 15.41 -55.72
C TRP A 3 -36.92 15.92 -54.24
N THR A 4 -36.63 17.20 -53.90
CA THR A 4 -37.52 18.41 -53.76
C THR A 4 -38.76 18.22 -52.87
N ALA A 5 -39.27 19.16 -52.06
CA ALA A 5 -39.24 20.64 -52.02
C ALA A 5 -39.22 21.16 -50.54
N THR A 6 -38.96 22.41 -50.10
CA THR A 6 -39.03 23.81 -50.59
C THR A 6 -40.34 24.58 -50.29
N ALA A 7 -40.34 25.40 -49.22
CA ALA A 7 -41.10 26.67 -48.98
C ALA A 7 -40.80 27.15 -47.53
N VAL A 8 -40.55 28.42 -47.13
CA VAL A 8 -40.26 29.71 -47.80
C VAL A 8 -41.43 30.63 -48.23
N TRP A 9 -42.09 31.31 -47.28
CA TRP A 9 -42.70 32.68 -47.39
C TRP A 9 -42.58 33.36 -46.00
N ARG A 10 -41.88 34.50 -45.80
CA ARG A 10 -42.27 35.92 -46.04
C ARG A 10 -43.50 36.41 -45.25
N ALA A 11 -43.59 37.66 -44.73
CA ALA A 11 -42.61 38.67 -44.28
C ALA A 11 -43.34 39.90 -43.67
N GLN A 12 -43.03 40.27 -42.41
CA GLN A 12 -43.16 41.62 -41.81
C GLN A 12 -44.55 42.34 -41.87
N PRO A 13 -44.68 43.64 -41.48
CA PRO A 13 -44.75 44.05 -40.07
C PRO A 13 -45.93 45.00 -39.77
N PHE A 14 -46.20 45.30 -38.48
CA PHE A 14 -46.94 46.52 -38.13
C PHE A 14 -46.42 47.19 -36.85
N TRP A 15 -46.27 48.52 -36.93
CA TRP A 15 -45.99 49.41 -35.80
C TRP A 15 -47.24 49.59 -34.91
N SER A 16 -47.02 49.85 -33.62
CA SER A 16 -47.67 50.99 -32.94
C SER A 16 -46.95 51.29 -31.61
N ALA A 17 -46.93 52.56 -31.21
CA ALA A 17 -46.20 53.04 -30.03
C ALA A 17 -47.14 53.73 -29.02
N SER A 18 -46.62 53.89 -27.79
CA SER A 18 -46.92 54.99 -26.86
C SER A 18 -48.31 55.10 -26.21
N ARG A 19 -48.33 54.93 -24.87
CA ARG A 19 -49.00 55.77 -23.83
C ARG A 19 -48.66 55.14 -22.46
N LEU A 20 -47.97 55.77 -21.50
CA LEU A 20 -48.39 56.88 -20.59
C LEU A 20 -49.79 56.63 -19.96
N ARG A 21 -50.04 56.80 -18.65
CA ARG A 21 -49.26 57.14 -17.43
C ARG A 21 -50.22 56.97 -16.19
N TRP A 22 -49.79 57.20 -14.95
CA TRP A 22 -50.60 57.14 -13.68
C TRP A 22 -51.01 55.70 -13.24
N CYS A 23 -51.27 55.28 -11.98
CA CYS A 23 -51.03 55.71 -10.57
C CYS A 23 -51.58 54.61 -9.60
N VAL A 24 -51.27 54.48 -8.30
CA VAL A 24 -50.15 54.89 -7.41
C VAL A 24 -50.28 54.17 -6.02
N MET A 25 -49.23 54.16 -5.17
CA MET A 25 -49.22 53.81 -3.71
C MET A 25 -49.48 52.37 -3.21
N ALA A 26 -48.44 51.73 -2.64
CA ALA A 26 -48.40 51.02 -1.34
C ALA A 26 -46.93 50.56 -1.06
N LEU A 27 -46.11 51.35 -0.37
CA LEU A 27 -45.79 51.25 1.08
C LEU A 27 -44.84 50.09 1.50
N LEU A 28 -43.56 50.45 1.68
CA LEU A 28 -42.63 50.08 2.76
C LEU A 28 -42.56 48.61 3.27
N ALA A 29 -41.39 47.97 3.12
CA ALA A 29 -40.39 47.83 4.20
C ALA A 29 -39.32 46.75 3.90
N TRP A 30 -38.13 46.94 4.52
CA TRP A 30 -36.91 46.10 4.58
C TRP A 30 -35.77 46.53 3.65
N CYS A 31 -34.76 47.22 4.18
CA CYS A 31 -33.75 46.80 5.16
C CYS A 31 -32.49 46.28 4.46
N SER A 32 -31.44 47.08 4.61
CA SER A 32 -30.04 46.69 4.46
C SER A 32 -29.73 45.36 5.15
N MET A 33 -29.47 44.33 4.34
CA MET A 33 -28.55 43.25 4.65
C MET A 33 -27.41 43.40 3.64
N GLY A 34 -26.16 43.57 4.04
CA GLY A 34 -25.51 42.77 5.07
C GLY A 34 -24.82 41.62 4.36
N MET A 35 -23.66 41.90 3.73
CA MET A 35 -22.78 40.87 3.20
C MET A 35 -22.03 40.18 4.35
N ASP A 36 -22.79 39.52 5.23
CA ASP A 36 -22.22 38.61 6.20
C ASP A 36 -21.73 37.37 5.45
N ALA A 37 -20.41 37.31 5.25
CA ALA A 37 -19.75 36.12 4.76
C ALA A 37 -20.11 34.95 5.67
N VAL A 38 -20.75 33.93 5.10
CA VAL A 38 -21.26 32.76 5.82
C VAL A 38 -20.09 31.96 6.40
N ARG A 39 -19.65 32.31 7.60
CA ARG A 39 -18.85 31.42 8.46
C ARG A 39 -19.76 30.28 8.90
N ALA A 40 -19.63 29.14 8.21
CA ALA A 40 -20.17 27.88 8.71
C ALA A 40 -19.57 27.60 10.08
N ALA A 41 -20.41 27.30 11.07
CA ALA A 41 -19.94 26.80 12.35
C ALA A 41 -19.43 25.37 12.16
N GLU A 42 -18.13 25.15 12.33
CA GLU A 42 -17.51 23.83 12.36
C GLU A 42 -18.09 23.03 13.54
N THR A 43 -19.02 22.10 13.30
CA THR A 43 -19.35 21.06 14.28
C THR A 43 -18.26 19.99 14.23
N PRO A 44 -17.43 19.84 15.28
CA PRO A 44 -16.36 18.85 15.28
C PRO A 44 -16.98 17.46 15.43
N VAL A 45 -17.17 16.75 14.32
CA VAL A 45 -17.39 15.30 14.39
C VAL A 45 -16.07 14.69 14.84
N VAL A 46 -16.07 14.09 16.02
CA VAL A 46 -14.87 13.54 16.64
C VAL A 46 -14.65 12.14 16.08
N VAL A 47 -13.64 11.98 15.22
CA VAL A 47 -13.14 10.66 14.83
C VAL A 47 -11.97 10.24 15.72
N VAL A 48 -11.91 8.94 16.01
CA VAL A 48 -10.88 8.34 16.86
C VAL A 48 -10.00 7.44 16.01
N GLY A 49 -8.70 7.67 16.01
CA GLY A 49 -7.72 6.78 15.38
C GLY A 49 -7.04 5.90 16.41
N ARG A 50 -6.91 4.59 16.17
CA ARG A 50 -6.33 3.60 17.12
C ARG A 50 -5.43 2.61 16.41
N THR A 51 -4.31 2.24 17.01
CA THR A 51 -3.54 1.07 16.55
C THR A 51 -4.12 -0.23 17.11
N GLN A 52 -4.25 -1.25 16.27
CA GLN A 52 -4.70 -2.58 16.72
C GLN A 52 -3.55 -3.38 17.36
N ALA A 53 -2.33 -3.21 16.86
CA ALA A 53 -1.11 -3.84 17.39
C ALA A 53 -0.22 -2.83 18.13
N CYS A 54 0.85 -3.36 18.73
CA CYS A 54 1.87 -2.63 19.46
C CYS A 54 3.06 -2.34 18.53
N PHE A 55 3.63 -1.14 18.65
CA PHE A 55 4.75 -0.67 17.81
C PHE A 55 5.70 0.23 18.62
N SER A 56 6.82 0.67 18.05
CA SER A 56 7.58 1.79 18.64
C SER A 56 6.66 3.02 18.80
N ARG A 57 6.88 3.84 19.83
CA ARG A 57 5.95 4.92 20.21
C ARG A 57 5.58 5.84 19.05
N ASP A 58 6.57 6.23 18.26
CA ASP A 58 6.40 7.19 17.18
C ASP A 58 5.66 6.56 15.98
N TYR A 59 5.94 5.29 15.67
CA TYR A 59 5.21 4.54 14.63
C TYR A 59 3.79 4.19 15.07
N ALA A 60 3.55 3.99 16.37
CA ALA A 60 2.21 3.83 16.93
C ALA A 60 1.39 5.14 16.82
N LEU A 61 2.01 6.30 17.09
CA LEU A 61 1.37 7.60 16.88
C LEU A 61 1.03 7.85 15.40
N GLU A 62 1.96 7.53 14.49
CA GLU A 62 1.76 7.63 13.04
C GLU A 62 0.56 6.78 12.57
N LEU A 63 0.51 5.51 12.98
CA LEU A 63 -0.60 4.60 12.63
C LEU A 63 -1.94 5.03 13.26
N ALA A 64 -1.92 5.65 14.45
CA ALA A 64 -3.12 6.23 15.04
C ALA A 64 -3.61 7.48 14.27
N ALA A 65 -2.70 8.33 13.76
CA ALA A 65 -3.06 9.47 12.91
C ALA A 65 -3.68 9.01 11.57
N ILE A 66 -3.07 8.02 10.91
CA ILE A 66 -3.61 7.43 9.67
C ILE A 66 -4.99 6.81 9.89
N ALA A 67 -5.21 6.13 11.03
CA ALA A 67 -6.53 5.59 11.37
C ALA A 67 -7.58 6.70 11.55
N ALA A 68 -7.20 7.87 12.09
CA ALA A 68 -8.12 9.01 12.20
C ALA A 68 -8.42 9.67 10.85
N GLU A 69 -7.43 9.82 9.96
CA GLU A 69 -7.59 10.32 8.58
C GLU A 69 -8.55 9.41 7.78
N ASN A 70 -8.36 8.09 7.86
CA ASN A 70 -9.25 7.11 7.21
C ASN A 70 -10.69 7.23 7.73
N ASN A 71 -10.88 7.31 9.05
CA ASN A 71 -12.21 7.44 9.66
C ASN A 71 -12.89 8.78 9.28
N ALA A 72 -12.14 9.88 9.15
CA ALA A 72 -12.66 11.14 8.64
C ALA A 72 -13.07 11.04 7.17
N ASN A 73 -12.27 10.37 6.33
CA ASN A 73 -12.58 10.16 4.94
C ASN A 73 -13.80 9.25 4.74
N GLU A 74 -13.90 8.14 5.47
CA GLU A 74 -15.08 7.26 5.49
C GLU A 74 -16.34 8.06 5.83
N ALA A 75 -16.29 8.85 6.91
CA ALA A 75 -17.42 9.69 7.32
C ALA A 75 -17.82 10.73 6.25
N CYS A 76 -16.86 11.34 5.54
CA CYS A 76 -17.19 12.20 4.41
C CYS A 76 -17.80 11.42 3.24
N THR A 77 -17.30 10.22 2.90
CA THR A 77 -17.88 9.42 1.81
C THR A 77 -19.29 8.89 2.13
N ALA A 78 -19.61 8.68 3.41
CA ALA A 78 -20.94 8.31 3.87
C ALA A 78 -22.00 9.40 3.60
N MET A 79 -21.58 10.66 3.39
CA MET A 79 -22.47 11.76 2.97
C MET A 79 -22.86 11.68 1.48
N GLY A 80 -22.24 10.77 0.71
CA GLY A 80 -22.49 10.54 -0.71
C GLY A 80 -21.27 10.77 -1.60
N SER A 81 -21.31 10.26 -2.83
CA SER A 81 -20.20 10.28 -3.80
C SER A 81 -19.71 11.68 -4.21
N GLY A 82 -20.53 12.70 -3.99
CA GLY A 82 -20.19 14.11 -4.18
C GLY A 82 -19.26 14.70 -3.11
N TRP A 83 -19.02 14.01 -1.99
CA TRP A 83 -18.25 14.53 -0.85
C TRP A 83 -16.85 13.92 -0.76
N ARG A 84 -15.91 14.68 -0.19
CA ARG A 84 -14.56 14.24 0.15
C ARG A 84 -14.05 14.93 1.41
N LEU A 85 -13.00 14.38 2.00
CA LEU A 85 -12.28 15.02 3.09
C LEU A 85 -11.71 16.38 2.64
N GLY A 86 -11.91 17.39 3.49
CA GLY A 86 -11.34 18.72 3.40
C GLY A 86 -10.15 18.86 4.36
N GLU A 87 -10.23 19.82 5.28
CA GLU A 87 -9.23 20.00 6.33
C GLU A 87 -9.40 18.97 7.46
N LEU A 88 -8.28 18.47 7.99
CA LEU A 88 -8.18 17.57 9.15
C LEU A 88 -7.32 18.26 10.22
N ARG A 89 -7.87 18.50 11.41
CA ARG A 89 -7.13 19.09 12.56
C ARG A 89 -7.08 18.08 13.71
N ILE A 90 -5.87 17.82 14.19
CA ILE A 90 -5.61 17.00 15.39
C ILE A 90 -5.18 17.95 16.52
N PRO A 91 -6.10 18.52 17.33
CA PRO A 91 -5.77 19.43 18.44
C PRO A 91 -4.93 18.84 19.59
N GLY A 92 -4.53 17.55 19.51
CA GLY A 92 -3.37 17.05 20.25
C GLY A 92 -3.66 16.01 21.35
N TYR A 93 -4.88 15.50 21.48
CA TYR A 93 -5.16 14.46 22.47
C TYR A 93 -4.69 13.08 22.00
N GLN A 94 -3.39 12.83 22.23
CA GLN A 94 -2.68 11.60 21.92
C GLN A 94 -2.49 10.77 23.20
N GLN A 95 -3.04 9.56 23.23
CA GLN A 95 -2.87 8.60 24.34
C GLN A 95 -2.09 7.38 23.87
N CYS A 96 -0.88 7.19 24.37
CA CYS A 96 -0.09 5.99 24.12
C CYS A 96 0.01 5.14 25.38
N LYS A 97 -0.50 3.91 25.32
CA LYS A 97 -0.39 2.91 26.40
C LYS A 97 0.70 1.90 26.04
N GLN A 98 1.66 1.72 26.93
CA GLN A 98 2.72 0.72 26.73
C GLN A 98 2.14 -0.71 26.77
N CYS A 99 2.65 -1.56 25.89
CA CYS A 99 2.26 -2.96 25.75
C CYS A 99 3.14 -3.87 26.62
N GLY A 100 2.70 -4.13 27.85
CA GLY A 100 3.46 -4.95 28.78
C GLY A 100 4.86 -4.38 29.03
N THR A 101 5.89 -5.22 28.90
CA THR A 101 7.28 -4.86 29.14
C THR A 101 8.13 -4.69 27.87
N SER A 102 7.57 -4.82 26.66
CA SER A 102 8.37 -4.83 25.41
C SER A 102 8.97 -3.47 25.00
N GLY A 103 8.52 -2.38 25.62
CA GLY A 103 8.86 -1.00 25.21
C GLY A 103 8.05 -0.50 24.01
N GLU A 104 7.10 -1.29 23.53
CA GLU A 104 6.16 -0.93 22.46
C GLU A 104 4.88 -0.29 23.04
N TYR A 105 4.13 0.39 22.18
CA TYR A 105 2.94 1.16 22.54
C TYR A 105 1.78 0.85 21.60
N ARG A 106 0.57 0.89 22.15
CA ARG A 106 -0.66 1.12 21.41
C ARG A 106 -1.05 2.58 21.59
N CYS A 107 -1.22 3.31 20.49
CA CYS A 107 -1.60 4.73 20.55
C CYS A 107 -3.01 4.96 20.00
N GLU A 108 -3.62 6.00 20.54
CA GLU A 108 -4.97 6.47 20.22
C GLU A 108 -4.95 8.00 20.09
N ILE A 109 -5.64 8.52 19.09
CA ILE A 109 -5.89 9.95 18.92
C ILE A 109 -7.40 10.15 19.03
N THR A 110 -7.85 10.78 20.13
CA THR A 110 -9.28 10.89 20.47
C THR A 110 -9.91 12.22 20.12
N GLN A 111 -9.11 13.23 19.79
CA GLN A 111 -9.59 14.55 19.41
C GLN A 111 -9.04 14.88 18.03
N VAL A 112 -9.88 14.66 17.04
CA VAL A 112 -9.66 15.02 15.64
C VAL A 112 -10.94 15.66 15.15
N SER A 113 -10.85 16.90 14.67
CA SER A 113 -11.92 17.56 13.93
C SER A 113 -11.59 17.55 12.45
N TYR A 114 -12.62 17.50 11.60
CA TYR A 114 -12.45 17.52 10.16
C TYR A 114 -13.61 18.27 9.50
N SER A 115 -13.40 18.62 8.23
CA SER A 115 -14.44 19.16 7.36
C SER A 115 -14.64 18.25 6.14
N CYS A 116 -15.89 18.19 5.65
CA CYS A 116 -16.22 17.57 4.37
C CYS A 116 -16.60 18.64 3.37
N ILE A 117 -16.09 18.51 2.15
CA ILE A 117 -16.30 19.45 1.04
C ILE A 117 -16.90 18.74 -0.16
N SER A 118 -17.91 19.36 -0.76
CA SER A 118 -18.50 18.88 -2.01
C SER A 118 -17.51 19.08 -3.16
N ARG A 119 -17.55 18.18 -4.15
CA ARG A 119 -16.86 18.33 -5.43
C ARG A 119 -17.24 19.61 -6.17
N ASP A 120 -18.42 20.16 -5.89
CA ASP A 120 -18.92 21.43 -6.46
C ASP A 120 -18.53 22.66 -5.63
N GLY A 121 -17.67 22.50 -4.60
CA GLY A 121 -17.07 23.61 -3.84
C GLY A 121 -17.86 24.10 -2.61
N ALA A 122 -19.03 23.53 -2.33
CA ALA A 122 -19.81 23.85 -1.12
C ALA A 122 -19.41 22.98 0.08
N ALA A 123 -19.24 23.59 1.26
CA ALA A 123 -19.12 22.87 2.53
C ALA A 123 -20.50 22.38 3.01
N ALA A 124 -20.55 21.23 3.68
CA ALA A 124 -21.80 20.71 4.23
C ALA A 124 -22.30 21.57 5.39
N LYS A 125 -23.62 21.77 5.47
CA LYS A 125 -24.30 22.09 6.73
C LYS A 125 -24.68 20.77 7.41
N PRO A 126 -24.53 20.65 8.74
CA PRO A 126 -25.16 19.55 9.46
C PRO A 126 -26.69 19.69 9.36
N GLU A 127 -27.38 18.60 9.02
CA GLU A 127 -28.83 18.54 9.18
C GLU A 127 -29.20 18.63 10.66
N LYS A 128 -30.36 19.23 10.94
CA LYS A 128 -30.84 19.34 12.31
C LYS A 128 -31.24 17.97 12.82
N GLU A 129 -30.72 17.63 14.00
CA GLU A 129 -31.15 16.49 14.81
C GLU A 129 -32.67 16.51 15.00
N GLU A 130 -33.38 15.63 14.29
CA GLU A 130 -34.82 15.49 14.41
C GLU A 130 -35.14 14.71 15.70
N LYS A 131 -35.85 15.35 16.62
CA LYS A 131 -36.17 14.74 17.91
C LYS A 131 -37.04 13.49 17.71
N PRO A 132 -36.76 12.39 18.44
CA PRO A 132 -37.60 11.20 18.36
C PRO A 132 -39.04 11.53 18.81
N PRO A 133 -40.07 10.95 18.17
CA PRO A 133 -41.46 11.20 18.57
C PRO A 133 -41.69 10.78 20.02
N LYS A 134 -42.36 11.64 20.78
CA LYS A 134 -43.03 11.20 22.00
C LYS A 134 -44.27 10.40 21.61
N ASP A 135 -44.41 9.23 22.24
CA ASP A 135 -45.65 8.47 22.51
C ASP A 135 -45.63 7.02 22.00
N ALA A 136 -45.13 6.12 22.86
CA ALA A 136 -45.50 4.71 22.86
C ALA A 136 -45.61 4.23 24.32
N LYS A 137 -46.84 4.05 24.82
CA LYS A 137 -47.11 3.56 26.18
C LYS A 137 -46.96 2.05 26.27
N SER A 138 -46.35 1.60 27.38
CA SER A 138 -46.63 0.36 28.12
C SER A 138 -46.79 -0.97 27.36
N GLY A 139 -45.81 -1.86 27.50
CA GLY A 139 -45.91 -3.29 27.21
C GLY A 139 -45.19 -4.12 28.28
N LYS A 140 -45.96 -4.96 28.98
CA LYS A 140 -45.60 -5.77 30.17
C LYS A 140 -44.18 -6.35 30.23
N ALA A 141 -43.62 -6.33 31.44
CA ALA A 141 -42.55 -7.24 31.84
C ALA A 141 -43.06 -8.69 31.97
N GLU A 142 -42.26 -9.65 31.52
CA GLU A 142 -42.43 -11.08 31.80
C GLU A 142 -41.20 -11.62 32.56
N LYS A 143 -41.37 -12.74 33.26
CA LYS A 143 -40.72 -13.02 34.55
C LYS A 143 -40.22 -14.47 34.61
N LEU A 144 -38.91 -14.68 34.53
CA LEU A 144 -38.22 -15.95 34.79
C LEU A 144 -36.72 -15.68 35.06
N ASP A 145 -36.00 -16.42 35.89
CA ASP A 145 -36.37 -17.10 37.15
C ASP A 145 -35.09 -17.21 38.02
N LYS A 146 -35.24 -17.39 39.33
CA LYS A 146 -34.11 -17.59 40.25
C LYS A 146 -33.89 -19.08 40.51
N THR A 147 -32.67 -19.58 40.27
CA THR A 147 -32.15 -20.73 41.03
C THR A 147 -30.69 -20.52 41.41
N ASP A 148 -30.38 -20.98 42.62
CA ASP A 148 -29.14 -20.86 43.38
C ASP A 148 -28.90 -22.25 44.03
N PRO A 149 -27.86 -22.49 44.85
CA PRO A 149 -26.48 -22.84 44.50
C PRO A 149 -26.14 -24.34 44.72
N ASN A 150 -24.82 -24.64 44.73
CA ASN A 150 -24.13 -25.59 45.64
C ASN A 150 -23.73 -27.00 45.15
N ARG A 151 -22.46 -27.14 44.71
CA ARG A 151 -21.58 -28.31 44.98
C ARG A 151 -20.11 -27.91 44.72
N ARG A 152 -19.29 -27.61 45.73
CA ARG A 152 -18.49 -28.49 46.62
C ARG A 152 -17.49 -29.44 45.92
N GLY A 153 -16.19 -29.22 46.20
CA GLY A 153 -15.03 -30.05 45.84
C GLY A 153 -13.79 -29.18 45.57
N LYS A 154 -13.15 -28.51 46.53
CA LYS A 154 -12.45 -28.96 47.77
C LYS A 154 -11.07 -29.59 47.49
N GLY A 155 -10.01 -28.94 48.00
CA GLY A 155 -8.58 -29.26 47.84
C GLY A 155 -7.81 -27.94 47.57
N SER A 156 -7.38 -27.16 48.57
CA SER A 156 -6.22 -27.38 49.45
C SER A 156 -4.93 -27.64 48.66
N SER A 157 -3.82 -26.91 48.86
CA SER A 157 -3.32 -26.35 50.12
C SER A 157 -2.45 -25.09 49.96
N ALA A 158 -2.53 -24.21 50.98
CA ALA A 158 -1.46 -23.54 51.75
C ALA A 158 -0.15 -23.05 51.06
N GLY A 159 0.37 -21.86 51.40
CA GLY A 159 -0.16 -20.90 52.37
C GLY A 159 0.59 -19.56 52.47
N THR A 160 -0.07 -18.65 53.19
CA THR A 160 0.48 -17.71 54.18
C THR A 160 1.63 -16.76 53.83
N GLU A 161 1.25 -15.47 53.80
CA GLU A 161 1.84 -14.36 54.59
C GLU A 161 3.13 -13.70 54.06
N SER A 162 3.31 -12.37 54.15
CA SER A 162 2.63 -11.33 54.94
C SER A 162 2.75 -9.90 54.33
N ALA A 163 1.89 -9.00 54.83
CA ALA A 163 2.11 -7.55 55.05
C ALA A 163 2.70 -6.63 53.96
N SER A 164 1.88 -5.67 53.51
CA SER A 164 2.33 -4.29 53.23
C SER A 164 2.65 -3.57 54.55
N PRO A 165 3.58 -2.59 54.54
CA PRO A 165 3.20 -1.19 54.38
C PRO A 165 4.11 -0.50 53.33
N GLY A 166 3.97 0.78 52.96
CA GLY A 166 3.02 1.82 53.33
C GLY A 166 3.38 3.11 52.57
N SER A 167 2.45 4.05 52.45
CA SER A 167 2.63 5.31 51.73
C SER A 167 3.58 6.28 52.45
N ALA A 168 4.48 6.92 51.71
CA ALA A 168 5.09 8.20 52.11
C ALA A 168 5.24 9.10 50.88
N ALA A 169 4.62 10.28 50.91
CA ALA A 169 4.83 11.33 49.93
C ALA A 169 6.02 12.21 50.35
N LEU A 170 6.76 12.74 49.39
CA LEU A 170 7.65 13.89 49.59
C LEU A 170 7.56 14.80 48.37
N GLU A 171 7.08 16.02 48.61
CA GLU A 171 7.04 17.09 47.61
C GLU A 171 8.47 17.58 47.31
N GLY A 172 8.76 17.78 46.03
CA GLY A 172 10.03 18.35 45.55
C GLY A 172 9.77 19.58 44.69
N LEU A 173 9.79 20.76 45.30
CA LEU A 173 9.65 22.05 44.62
C LEU A 173 10.74 22.23 43.54
N TYR A 174 10.35 22.27 42.26
CA TYR A 174 11.21 22.78 41.19
C TYR A 174 10.69 24.11 40.66
N LYS A 175 11.47 25.17 40.90
CA LYS A 175 11.17 26.55 40.52
C LYS A 175 11.79 26.83 39.14
N PRO A 176 11.06 27.34 38.15
CA PRO A 176 11.64 27.64 36.84
C PRO A 176 12.60 28.85 36.94
N PRO A 177 13.76 28.83 36.24
CA PRO A 177 14.64 29.98 36.18
C PRO A 177 14.06 31.08 35.28
N SER A 178 14.19 32.33 35.73
CA SER A 178 13.76 33.52 35.02
C SER A 178 14.91 34.14 34.20
N GLY A 179 14.64 34.45 32.93
CA GLY A 179 15.42 35.42 32.14
C GLY A 179 16.28 34.83 31.02
N GLU A 180 15.79 34.88 29.78
CA GLU A 180 16.26 35.81 28.73
C GLU A 180 15.57 35.48 27.39
N GLU A 181 14.84 36.44 26.83
CA GLU A 181 14.23 36.30 25.50
C GLU A 181 15.27 36.54 24.39
N LYS A 182 15.62 35.51 23.61
CA LYS A 182 16.08 35.70 22.22
C LYS A 182 15.54 34.60 21.30
N GLY A 183 14.69 35.00 20.35
CA GLY A 183 14.39 34.22 19.16
C GLY A 183 13.45 33.03 19.36
N ALA A 184 12.19 33.30 19.71
CA ALA A 184 11.11 32.34 19.50
C ALA A 184 10.90 32.13 17.98
N ALA A 185 11.68 31.24 17.38
CA ALA A 185 11.32 30.64 16.10
C ALA A 185 9.97 29.94 16.31
N ALA A 186 8.93 30.45 15.66
CA ALA A 186 7.56 29.96 15.84
C ALA A 186 7.54 28.44 15.69
N ALA A 187 7.10 27.75 16.74
CA ALA A 187 6.95 26.31 16.73
C ALA A 187 5.87 25.96 15.69
N ARG A 188 6.31 25.59 14.48
CA ARG A 188 5.43 25.20 13.37
C ARG A 188 4.47 24.13 13.87
N ASN A 189 3.20 24.22 13.48
CA ASN A 189 2.19 23.27 13.92
C ASN A 189 2.67 21.84 13.59
N PRO A 190 2.65 20.87 14.54
CA PRO A 190 3.06 19.51 14.27
C PRO A 190 2.40 18.87 13.04
N LEU A 191 1.17 19.31 12.69
CA LEU A 191 0.49 18.90 11.47
C LEU A 191 1.12 19.48 10.19
N GLU A 192 1.50 20.76 10.18
CA GLU A 192 2.24 21.36 9.06
C GLU A 192 3.60 20.67 8.88
N GLN A 193 4.27 20.31 9.98
CA GLN A 193 5.51 19.55 9.93
C GLN A 193 5.29 18.14 9.34
N PHE A 194 4.22 17.47 9.73
CA PHE A 194 3.83 16.16 9.18
C PHE A 194 3.44 16.24 7.70
N GLU A 195 2.66 17.23 7.28
CA GLU A 195 2.29 17.44 5.87
C GLU A 195 3.52 17.71 5.00
N VAL A 196 4.46 18.53 5.48
CA VAL A 196 5.74 18.78 4.80
C VAL A 196 6.58 17.50 4.72
N GLN A 197 6.68 16.71 5.80
CA GLN A 197 7.40 15.43 5.78
C GLN A 197 6.74 14.42 4.83
N ARG A 198 5.40 14.31 4.83
CA ARG A 198 4.65 13.43 3.94
C ARG A 198 4.77 13.86 2.48
N ALA A 199 4.72 15.16 2.20
CA ALA A 199 4.96 15.71 0.87
C ALA A 199 6.40 15.43 0.39
N GLU A 200 7.39 15.46 1.28
CA GLU A 200 8.77 15.08 0.95
C GLU A 200 8.89 13.56 0.68
N MET A 201 8.30 12.71 1.53
CA MET A 201 8.26 11.26 1.32
C MET A 201 7.55 10.89 0.02
N LEU A 202 6.50 11.62 -0.39
CA LEU A 202 5.80 11.41 -1.66
C LEU A 202 6.67 11.72 -2.90
N LYS A 203 7.74 12.53 -2.79
CA LYS A 203 8.69 12.77 -3.89
C LYS A 203 9.60 11.57 -4.13
N GLN A 204 10.02 10.88 -3.07
CA GLN A 204 10.85 9.68 -3.15
C GLN A 204 10.34 8.61 -2.16
N PRO A 205 9.19 7.97 -2.44
CA PRO A 205 8.55 7.06 -1.50
C PRO A 205 9.32 5.74 -1.33
N ILE A 206 10.05 5.30 -2.36
CA ILE A 206 10.74 4.01 -2.39
C ILE A 206 12.17 4.14 -1.83
N ARG A 207 12.50 3.29 -0.86
CA ARG A 207 13.88 3.06 -0.36
C ARG A 207 14.26 1.60 -0.51
N ILE A 208 15.37 1.34 -1.18
CA ILE A 208 16.05 0.04 -1.15
C ILE A 208 16.96 0.02 0.09
N THR A 209 16.79 -0.98 0.96
CA THR A 209 17.57 -1.14 2.20
C THR A 209 18.62 -2.24 2.11
N SER A 210 18.44 -3.20 1.19
CA SER A 210 19.42 -4.19 0.78
C SER A 210 19.21 -4.51 -0.70
N PRO A 211 20.26 -4.71 -1.51
CA PRO A 211 21.68 -4.52 -1.17
C PRO A 211 22.05 -3.04 -0.98
N GLN A 212 23.25 -2.78 -0.48
CA GLN A 212 23.80 -1.43 -0.35
C GLN A 212 24.45 -0.97 -1.68
N PRO A 213 24.54 0.36 -1.93
CA PRO A 213 25.22 0.88 -3.13
C PRO A 213 26.67 0.40 -3.25
N ARG A 214 27.01 -0.16 -4.41
CA ARG A 214 28.30 -0.78 -4.75
C ARG A 214 28.67 -2.00 -3.87
N GLN A 215 27.69 -2.61 -3.20
CA GLN A 215 27.92 -3.86 -2.48
C GLN A 215 28.41 -4.95 -3.42
N GLN A 216 29.47 -5.65 -3.01
CA GLN A 216 29.91 -6.87 -3.68
C GLN A 216 29.05 -8.06 -3.23
N VAL A 217 28.61 -8.87 -4.18
CA VAL A 217 27.81 -10.07 -3.95
C VAL A 217 28.49 -11.28 -4.57
N MET A 218 28.47 -12.43 -3.89
CA MET A 218 29.10 -13.67 -4.38
C MET A 218 28.06 -14.74 -4.77
N ALA A 219 26.80 -14.33 -4.95
CA ALA A 219 25.68 -15.19 -5.29
C ALA A 219 25.05 -14.76 -6.63
N ARG A 220 24.58 -15.76 -7.39
CA ARG A 220 23.86 -15.57 -8.66
C ARG A 220 22.42 -15.08 -8.45
N VAL A 221 21.84 -15.31 -7.27
CA VAL A 221 20.54 -14.78 -6.85
C VAL A 221 20.74 -13.89 -5.63
N VAL A 222 20.12 -12.70 -5.63
CA VAL A 222 20.23 -11.71 -4.56
C VAL A 222 18.83 -11.23 -4.15
N ASP A 223 18.56 -11.19 -2.85
CA ASP A 223 17.39 -10.53 -2.30
C ASP A 223 17.56 -8.99 -2.32
N VAL A 224 16.66 -8.33 -3.04
CA VAL A 224 16.48 -6.88 -3.00
C VAL A 224 15.30 -6.59 -2.09
N VAL A 225 15.59 -5.94 -0.95
CA VAL A 225 14.65 -5.65 0.14
C VAL A 225 14.55 -4.14 0.31
N GLY A 226 13.34 -3.65 0.54
CA GLY A 226 13.12 -2.24 0.80
C GLY A 226 11.75 -1.95 1.39
N ASN A 227 11.42 -0.67 1.43
CA ASN A 227 10.10 -0.19 1.83
C ASN A 227 9.71 1.08 1.09
N THR A 228 8.41 1.38 1.12
CA THR A 228 7.79 2.58 0.54
C THR A 228 7.54 3.66 1.60
N GLN A 229 8.33 3.69 2.68
CA GLN A 229 8.18 4.57 3.85
C GLN A 229 6.77 4.57 4.46
N GLY A 230 6.05 3.44 4.36
CA GLY A 230 4.66 3.35 4.81
C GLY A 230 3.65 4.18 4.00
N VAL A 231 4.06 4.90 2.94
CA VAL A 231 3.20 5.76 2.12
C VAL A 231 2.48 4.99 1.02
N LEU A 232 3.11 3.97 0.42
CA LEU A 232 2.53 3.14 -0.65
C LEU A 232 2.33 1.68 -0.20
N ARG A 233 1.18 1.38 0.40
CA ARG A 233 0.84 0.05 0.96
C ARG A 233 0.01 -0.76 -0.04
N ASN A 234 0.28 -2.05 -0.17
CA ASN A 234 -0.45 -2.95 -1.09
C ASN A 234 -0.45 -2.48 -2.56
N VAL A 235 0.61 -1.79 -3.01
CA VAL A 235 0.73 -1.29 -4.40
C VAL A 235 1.61 -2.19 -5.26
N GLU A 236 1.35 -2.23 -6.57
CA GLU A 236 2.28 -2.83 -7.54
C GLU A 236 3.52 -1.94 -7.72
N LEU A 237 4.70 -2.54 -7.60
CA LEU A 237 6.00 -1.95 -7.91
C LEU A 237 6.58 -2.66 -9.14
N THR A 238 7.24 -1.92 -10.03
CA THR A 238 8.02 -2.49 -11.13
C THR A 238 9.50 -2.43 -10.80
N VAL A 239 10.18 -3.57 -10.88
CA VAL A 239 11.61 -3.73 -10.65
C VAL A 239 12.31 -3.99 -11.96
N HIS A 240 13.15 -3.06 -12.40
CA HIS A 240 14.00 -3.21 -13.59
C HIS A 240 15.39 -3.69 -13.17
N PHE A 241 15.91 -4.71 -13.85
CA PHE A 241 17.25 -5.24 -13.63
C PHE A 241 17.76 -5.92 -14.90
N ASN A 242 19.04 -5.77 -15.23
CA ASN A 242 19.72 -6.49 -16.33
C ASN A 242 18.99 -6.54 -17.68
N GLY A 243 18.23 -5.48 -18.01
CA GLY A 243 17.42 -5.36 -19.24
C GLY A 243 16.01 -5.97 -19.18
N THR A 244 15.67 -6.67 -18.09
CA THR A 244 14.33 -7.22 -17.83
C THR A 244 13.56 -6.41 -16.77
N GLN A 245 12.30 -6.77 -16.55
CA GLN A 245 11.46 -6.20 -15.49
C GLN A 245 10.58 -7.27 -14.81
N GLN A 246 10.40 -7.13 -13.50
CA GLN A 246 9.52 -7.96 -12.68
C GLN A 246 8.53 -7.08 -11.92
N ARG A 247 7.29 -7.54 -11.76
CA ARG A 247 6.28 -6.89 -10.92
C ARG A 247 6.24 -7.56 -9.55
N ILE A 248 6.16 -6.76 -8.50
CA ILE A 248 5.98 -7.20 -7.11
C ILE A 248 4.94 -6.31 -6.43
N THR A 249 4.46 -6.70 -5.26
CA THR A 249 3.51 -5.90 -4.46
C THR A 249 4.15 -5.53 -3.13
N SER A 250 4.00 -4.28 -2.68
CA SER A 250 4.36 -3.91 -1.31
C SER A 250 3.36 -4.47 -0.30
N ASP A 251 3.78 -4.80 0.91
CA ASP A 251 2.88 -5.30 1.95
C ASP A 251 2.04 -4.18 2.61
N ALA A 252 1.23 -4.56 3.60
CA ALA A 252 0.39 -3.62 4.35
C ALA A 252 1.18 -2.60 5.20
N SER A 253 2.49 -2.84 5.41
CA SER A 253 3.44 -1.89 6.01
C SER A 253 4.30 -1.14 4.98
N GLY A 254 4.08 -1.41 3.69
CA GLY A 254 4.84 -0.85 2.58
C GLY A 254 6.21 -1.52 2.35
N LYS A 255 6.51 -2.65 2.99
CA LYS A 255 7.76 -3.39 2.73
C LYS A 255 7.67 -4.17 1.43
N PHE A 256 8.80 -4.40 0.78
CA PHE A 256 8.88 -5.27 -0.39
C PHE A 256 10.17 -6.10 -0.36
N GLN A 257 10.12 -7.27 -0.98
CA GLN A 257 11.27 -8.14 -1.23
C GLN A 257 11.11 -8.78 -2.61
N VAL A 258 12.22 -8.91 -3.34
CA VAL A 258 12.27 -9.64 -4.61
C VAL A 258 13.62 -10.32 -4.76
N ARG A 259 13.63 -11.53 -5.32
CA ARG A 259 14.88 -12.22 -5.70
C ARG A 259 15.19 -11.95 -7.15
N LEU A 260 16.36 -11.37 -7.39
CA LEU A 260 16.83 -11.03 -8.73
C LEU A 260 18.06 -11.84 -9.08
N VAL A 261 18.19 -12.14 -10.36
CA VAL A 261 19.30 -12.93 -10.89
C VAL A 261 20.36 -11.97 -11.41
N THR A 262 21.54 -12.05 -10.83
CA THR A 262 22.66 -11.18 -11.16
C THR A 262 23.35 -11.65 -12.44
N ALA A 263 23.79 -10.69 -13.26
CA ALA A 263 24.85 -10.90 -14.24
C ALA A 263 26.21 -10.88 -13.54
N ALA A 264 27.26 -11.49 -14.10
CA ALA A 264 28.61 -11.36 -13.55
C ALA A 264 29.14 -9.92 -13.73
N GLY A 265 29.70 -9.34 -12.66
CA GLY A 265 30.16 -7.94 -12.64
C GLY A 265 29.04 -6.93 -12.30
N PRO A 266 29.04 -5.72 -12.89
CA PRO A 266 28.09 -4.67 -12.53
C PRO A 266 26.63 -5.01 -12.86
N ASN A 267 25.74 -4.81 -11.88
CA ASN A 267 24.30 -4.92 -12.01
C ASN A 267 23.65 -3.62 -11.52
N THR A 268 22.63 -3.14 -12.21
CA THR A 268 21.79 -2.02 -11.72
C THR A 268 20.37 -2.51 -11.53
N VAL A 269 19.83 -2.26 -10.34
CA VAL A 269 18.46 -2.58 -9.95
C VAL A 269 17.71 -1.30 -9.66
N LYS A 270 16.55 -1.11 -10.29
CA LYS A 270 15.71 0.07 -10.14
C LYS A 270 14.28 -0.32 -9.78
N VAL A 271 13.80 0.10 -8.62
CA VAL A 271 12.44 -0.18 -8.12
C VAL A 271 11.60 1.09 -8.29
N CYS A 272 10.50 0.99 -9.03
CA CYS A 272 9.66 2.11 -9.43
C CYS A 272 8.18 1.92 -9.06
N HIS A 273 7.50 3.02 -8.76
CA HIS A 273 6.04 3.15 -8.69
C HIS A 273 5.63 4.40 -9.48
N ALA A 274 4.88 4.20 -10.56
CA ALA A 274 4.68 5.22 -11.60
C ALA A 274 6.03 5.83 -12.04
N GLN A 275 6.23 7.14 -11.85
CA GLN A 275 7.46 7.85 -12.22
C GLN A 275 8.51 7.90 -11.09
N ALA A 276 8.14 7.57 -9.85
CA ALA A 276 9.04 7.64 -8.71
C ALA A 276 9.85 6.34 -8.60
N CYS A 277 11.18 6.44 -8.56
CA CYS A 277 12.07 5.29 -8.54
C CYS A 277 13.19 5.44 -7.50
N SER A 278 13.64 4.30 -6.99
CA SER A 278 14.86 4.12 -6.20
C SER A 278 15.80 3.19 -6.97
N GLU A 279 17.11 3.42 -6.91
CA GLU A 279 18.09 2.67 -7.70
C GLU A 279 19.29 2.27 -6.84
N VAL A 280 19.79 1.05 -7.05
CA VAL A 280 21.02 0.55 -6.45
C VAL A 280 21.85 -0.15 -7.52
N SER A 281 23.15 0.06 -7.51
CA SER A 281 24.10 -0.75 -8.29
C SER A 281 24.87 -1.69 -7.37
N ILE A 282 25.07 -2.93 -7.79
CA ILE A 282 25.89 -3.95 -7.10
C ILE A 282 26.89 -4.57 -8.07
N ASP A 283 27.86 -5.29 -7.52
CA ASP A 283 28.95 -5.89 -8.27
C ASP A 283 29.08 -7.38 -7.93
N ALA A 284 28.68 -8.25 -8.85
CA ALA A 284 28.60 -9.69 -8.64
C ALA A 284 29.92 -10.37 -8.96
N ARG A 285 30.64 -10.78 -7.91
CA ARG A 285 31.92 -11.50 -7.96
C ARG A 285 31.69 -13.01 -8.10
N ILE A 286 31.08 -13.37 -9.23
CA ILE A 286 30.68 -14.73 -9.61
C ILE A 286 31.25 -15.12 -10.98
N GLN A 287 31.34 -16.41 -11.28
CA GLN A 287 31.84 -16.88 -12.57
C GLN A 287 30.85 -16.56 -13.71
N PRO A 288 31.30 -15.95 -14.81
CA PRO A 288 30.48 -15.74 -16.00
C PRO A 288 29.96 -17.07 -16.59
N GLN A 289 28.76 -17.05 -17.16
CA GLN A 289 28.14 -18.18 -17.86
C GLN A 289 28.01 -17.88 -19.36
N ALA A 290 28.16 -18.91 -20.21
CA ALA A 290 27.92 -18.77 -21.64
C ALA A 290 26.42 -18.59 -21.93
N LEU A 291 25.58 -19.35 -21.24
CA LEU A 291 24.13 -19.14 -21.22
C LEU A 291 23.60 -19.18 -19.78
N MET A 292 22.57 -18.40 -19.51
CA MET A 292 21.79 -18.47 -18.28
C MET A 292 20.31 -18.34 -18.64
N ALA A 293 19.47 -19.24 -18.15
CA ALA A 293 18.03 -19.17 -18.28
C ALA A 293 17.40 -19.01 -16.90
N THR A 294 16.46 -18.07 -16.78
CA THR A 294 15.71 -17.77 -15.55
C THR A 294 14.22 -17.88 -15.84
N LEU A 295 13.56 -18.76 -15.11
CA LEU A 295 12.12 -18.96 -15.11
C LEU A 295 11.50 -18.25 -13.89
N THR A 296 10.43 -17.49 -14.13
CA THR A 296 9.59 -16.89 -13.08
C THR A 296 8.12 -17.05 -13.44
N TRP A 297 7.26 -17.27 -12.45
CA TRP A 297 5.81 -17.39 -12.61
C TRP A 297 5.10 -16.90 -11.35
N GLN A 298 3.77 -16.85 -11.39
CA GLN A 298 2.94 -16.48 -10.25
C GLN A 298 2.03 -17.65 -9.84
N GLY A 299 1.75 -17.74 -8.54
CA GLY A 299 0.90 -18.77 -7.98
C GLY A 299 1.65 -20.06 -7.60
N ARG A 300 0.95 -20.96 -6.90
CA ARG A 300 1.54 -22.12 -6.22
C ARG A 300 1.71 -23.35 -7.11
N ALA A 301 1.99 -23.12 -8.39
CA ALA A 301 2.14 -24.17 -9.37
C ALA A 301 3.58 -24.69 -9.41
N ASP A 302 3.67 -25.95 -9.79
CA ASP A 302 4.89 -26.74 -9.99
C ASP A 302 5.26 -26.65 -11.47
N LEU A 303 6.14 -25.69 -11.80
CA LEU A 303 6.70 -25.49 -13.14
C LEU A 303 8.21 -25.69 -13.06
N ASP A 304 8.75 -26.60 -13.87
CA ASP A 304 10.19 -26.88 -13.91
C ASP A 304 10.83 -26.18 -15.11
N LEU A 305 12.04 -25.66 -14.90
CA LEU A 305 12.97 -25.30 -15.96
C LEU A 305 13.81 -26.52 -16.37
N HIS A 306 13.77 -26.83 -17.66
CA HIS A 306 14.58 -27.88 -18.28
C HIS A 306 15.54 -27.27 -19.30
N VAL A 307 16.69 -27.92 -19.52
CA VAL A 307 17.50 -27.70 -20.73
C VAL A 307 18.01 -29.03 -21.29
N LEU A 308 17.88 -29.21 -22.60
CA LEU A 308 18.64 -30.21 -23.35
C LEU A 308 19.83 -29.52 -24.03
N THR A 309 21.03 -29.98 -23.69
CA THR A 309 22.31 -29.50 -24.24
C THR A 309 22.62 -30.10 -25.62
N PRO A 310 23.59 -29.55 -26.38
CA PRO A 310 24.01 -30.11 -27.68
C PRO A 310 24.53 -31.56 -27.61
N SER A 311 25.06 -31.99 -26.46
CA SER A 311 25.53 -33.38 -26.25
C SER A 311 24.40 -34.36 -25.95
N GLY A 312 23.16 -33.88 -25.77
CA GLY A 312 22.01 -34.65 -25.30
C GLY A 312 21.92 -34.79 -23.78
N ALA A 313 22.80 -34.15 -23.00
CA ALA A 313 22.64 -34.07 -21.55
C ALA A 313 21.42 -33.20 -21.19
N HIS A 314 20.59 -33.67 -20.25
CA HIS A 314 19.33 -33.04 -19.86
C HIS A 314 19.38 -32.59 -18.39
N CYS A 315 19.47 -31.28 -18.14
CA CYS A 315 19.27 -30.71 -16.80
C CYS A 315 17.80 -30.45 -16.53
N MET A 316 17.38 -30.78 -15.31
CA MET A 316 16.03 -30.59 -14.77
C MET A 316 16.02 -30.84 -13.25
N HIS A 317 14.89 -30.64 -12.60
CA HIS A 317 14.67 -30.82 -11.16
C HIS A 317 15.30 -32.12 -10.57
N SER A 318 15.23 -33.24 -11.30
CA SER A 318 15.73 -34.57 -10.91
C SER A 318 17.19 -34.85 -11.31
N ARG A 319 17.78 -34.01 -12.16
CA ARG A 319 19.19 -34.09 -12.60
C ARG A 319 19.78 -32.69 -12.66
N ARG A 320 19.91 -32.07 -11.48
CA ARG A 320 20.19 -30.63 -11.34
C ARG A 320 21.59 -30.21 -11.78
N SER A 321 22.59 -31.09 -11.75
CA SER A 321 23.96 -30.73 -12.09
C SER A 321 24.61 -31.78 -12.98
N ILE A 322 25.18 -31.33 -14.08
CA ILE A 322 25.95 -32.14 -15.03
C ILE A 322 27.26 -31.40 -15.30
N ALA A 323 28.37 -32.02 -14.92
CA ALA A 323 29.69 -31.39 -14.98
C ALA A 323 30.03 -30.90 -16.40
N ASN A 324 30.48 -29.65 -16.49
CA ASN A 324 30.76 -28.93 -17.74
C ASN A 324 29.58 -28.77 -18.71
N GLU A 325 28.34 -29.05 -18.31
CA GLU A 325 27.16 -28.98 -19.19
C GLU A 325 26.11 -27.99 -18.68
N CYS A 326 25.69 -28.14 -17.43
CA CYS A 326 24.60 -27.34 -16.87
C CYS A 326 24.51 -27.49 -15.35
N SER A 327 23.94 -26.46 -14.70
CA SER A 327 23.52 -26.53 -13.31
C SER A 327 22.22 -25.76 -13.09
N LEU A 328 21.23 -26.40 -12.50
CA LEU A 328 20.01 -25.85 -11.94
C LEU A 328 20.23 -25.50 -10.45
N ASP A 329 19.86 -24.30 -10.01
CA ASP A 329 20.13 -23.79 -8.66
C ASP A 329 19.10 -24.21 -7.60
N ILE A 330 17.82 -24.04 -7.89
CA ILE A 330 16.68 -24.38 -7.04
C ILE A 330 15.67 -25.21 -7.83
N ASP A 331 14.77 -25.87 -7.11
CA ASP A 331 13.63 -26.63 -7.60
C ASP A 331 12.45 -26.11 -6.79
N ASP A 332 11.73 -25.12 -7.34
CA ASP A 332 10.74 -24.34 -6.59
C ASP A 332 9.32 -24.69 -6.98
N VAL A 333 8.79 -25.75 -6.35
CA VAL A 333 7.45 -26.30 -6.56
C VAL A 333 6.27 -25.36 -6.18
N ARG A 334 6.50 -24.04 -6.06
CA ARG A 334 5.56 -23.05 -5.50
C ARG A 334 5.57 -21.66 -6.15
N GLY A 335 6.42 -21.36 -7.13
CA GLY A 335 6.45 -20.06 -7.80
C GLY A 335 6.76 -18.87 -6.87
N VAL A 336 7.54 -19.10 -5.83
CA VAL A 336 8.03 -18.08 -4.88
C VAL A 336 9.40 -17.55 -5.29
N ASN A 337 10.17 -18.36 -6.01
CA ASN A 337 11.59 -18.15 -6.30
C ASN A 337 11.83 -18.23 -7.82
N PRO A 338 12.73 -17.42 -8.40
CA PRO A 338 13.22 -17.65 -9.74
C PRO A 338 13.99 -18.97 -9.79
N GLU A 339 13.71 -19.79 -10.80
CA GLU A 339 14.45 -21.03 -11.09
C GLU A 339 15.48 -20.78 -12.19
N ASN A 340 16.75 -21.14 -11.97
CA ASN A 340 17.86 -20.74 -12.85
C ASN A 340 18.71 -21.92 -13.31
N ILE A 341 18.83 -22.07 -14.64
CA ILE A 341 19.83 -22.93 -15.26
C ILE A 341 21.01 -22.08 -15.75
N SER A 342 22.21 -22.44 -15.29
CA SER A 342 23.49 -21.88 -15.73
C SER A 342 24.24 -22.87 -16.61
N ILE A 343 24.81 -22.39 -17.73
CA ILE A 343 25.64 -23.15 -18.67
C ILE A 343 27.07 -22.56 -18.65
N PRO A 344 28.09 -23.28 -18.16
CA PRO A 344 29.43 -22.72 -18.03
C PRO A 344 30.11 -22.47 -19.40
N PRO A 345 31.11 -21.57 -19.47
CA PRO A 345 31.83 -21.28 -20.71
C PRO A 345 32.59 -22.46 -21.34
N THR A 346 32.78 -23.55 -20.58
CA THR A 346 33.44 -24.79 -21.03
C THR A 346 32.48 -25.78 -21.69
N SER A 347 31.18 -25.49 -21.76
CA SER A 347 30.18 -26.42 -22.31
C SER A 347 30.24 -26.56 -23.84
N PRO A 348 29.74 -27.69 -24.39
CA PRO A 348 29.74 -27.95 -25.83
C PRO A 348 29.13 -26.81 -26.65
N LYS A 349 29.69 -26.56 -27.83
CA LYS A 349 29.12 -25.58 -28.76
C LYS A 349 27.91 -26.14 -29.50
N GLY A 350 26.83 -25.36 -29.61
CA GLY A 350 25.63 -25.69 -30.37
C GLY A 350 24.34 -25.15 -29.75
N ASN A 351 23.21 -25.72 -30.17
CA ASN A 351 21.87 -25.32 -29.72
C ASN A 351 21.49 -25.94 -28.36
N TYR A 352 21.21 -25.07 -27.39
CA TYR A 352 20.61 -25.42 -26.10
C TYR A 352 19.11 -25.24 -26.21
N ARG A 353 18.34 -26.28 -25.88
CA ARG A 353 16.89 -26.25 -25.92
C ARG A 353 16.32 -26.15 -24.53
N PHE A 354 15.92 -24.95 -24.14
CA PHE A 354 15.26 -24.69 -22.85
C PHE A 354 13.77 -24.97 -22.99
N SER A 355 13.18 -25.60 -21.99
CA SER A 355 11.73 -25.81 -21.93
C SER A 355 11.20 -25.63 -20.53
N VAL A 356 9.92 -25.23 -20.44
CA VAL A 356 9.19 -25.13 -19.17
C VAL A 356 8.16 -26.24 -19.13
N VAL A 357 8.12 -27.03 -18.06
CA VAL A 357 7.21 -28.16 -17.91
C VAL A 357 6.27 -27.94 -16.73
N ASN A 358 4.96 -27.97 -17.00
CA ASN A 358 3.91 -27.84 -16.00
C ASN A 358 3.59 -29.21 -15.38
N TYR A 359 4.09 -29.48 -14.18
CA TYR A 359 3.80 -30.71 -13.43
C TYR A 359 2.50 -30.61 -12.63
N SER A 360 2.12 -29.40 -12.22
CA SER A 360 0.83 -29.16 -11.55
C SER A 360 -0.39 -29.39 -12.44
N GLY A 361 -0.23 -29.36 -13.76
CA GLY A 361 -1.31 -29.58 -14.71
C GLY A 361 -2.39 -28.48 -14.75
N GLN A 362 -2.17 -27.39 -14.00
CA GLN A 362 -3.07 -26.25 -13.91
C GLN A 362 -2.92 -25.38 -15.17
N PRO A 363 -4.01 -25.05 -15.88
CA PRO A 363 -3.97 -24.11 -16.99
C PRO A 363 -3.77 -22.67 -16.48
N ASP A 364 -3.56 -21.75 -17.42
CA ASP A 364 -3.69 -20.30 -17.23
C ASP A 364 -2.70 -19.66 -16.25
N ILE A 365 -1.58 -20.33 -15.96
CA ILE A 365 -0.49 -19.77 -15.15
C ILE A 365 0.38 -18.88 -16.04
N PRO A 366 0.48 -17.57 -15.79
CA PRO A 366 1.39 -16.69 -16.52
C PRO A 366 2.82 -16.90 -16.02
N GLY A 367 3.75 -17.08 -16.97
CA GLY A 367 5.17 -17.20 -16.70
C GLY A 367 6.05 -16.41 -17.66
N VAL A 368 7.29 -16.20 -17.28
CA VAL A 368 8.33 -15.54 -18.07
C VAL A 368 9.60 -16.35 -18.01
N LEU A 369 10.09 -16.77 -19.17
CA LEU A 369 11.43 -17.32 -19.36
C LEU A 369 12.32 -16.23 -19.96
N THR A 370 13.40 -15.87 -19.25
CA THR A 370 14.45 -14.97 -19.77
C THR A 370 15.72 -15.76 -20.01
N VAL A 371 16.40 -15.51 -21.14
CA VAL A 371 17.70 -16.12 -21.44
C VAL A 371 18.73 -15.05 -21.72
N TYR A 372 19.90 -15.24 -21.13
CA TYR A 372 21.08 -14.42 -21.28
C TYR A 372 22.16 -15.25 -22.00
N LYS A 373 22.88 -14.63 -22.93
CA LYS A 373 24.11 -15.17 -23.54
C LYS A 373 25.25 -14.22 -23.22
N ASP A 374 26.37 -14.77 -22.74
CA ASP A 374 27.54 -14.01 -22.31
C ASP A 374 27.17 -12.81 -21.39
N GLU A 375 26.35 -13.11 -20.37
CA GLU A 375 25.83 -12.15 -19.38
C GLU A 375 24.91 -11.03 -19.95
N ARG A 376 24.47 -11.13 -21.21
CA ARG A 376 23.56 -10.17 -21.87
C ARG A 376 22.20 -10.81 -22.18
N LEU A 377 21.11 -10.09 -21.89
CA LEU A 377 19.76 -10.54 -22.24
C LEU A 377 19.61 -10.72 -23.75
N VAL A 378 19.23 -11.92 -24.20
CA VAL A 378 19.00 -12.25 -25.62
C VAL A 378 17.56 -12.64 -25.92
N GLU A 379 16.82 -13.20 -24.94
CA GLU A 379 15.43 -13.60 -25.10
C GLU A 379 14.62 -13.24 -23.84
N THR A 380 13.39 -12.77 -24.04
CA THR A 380 12.38 -12.66 -22.96
C THR A 380 11.04 -13.16 -23.50
N ARG A 381 10.67 -14.38 -23.12
CA ARG A 381 9.46 -15.03 -23.60
C ARG A 381 8.44 -15.16 -22.49
N ARG A 382 7.32 -14.45 -22.64
CA ARG A 382 6.12 -14.66 -21.83
C ARG A 382 5.36 -15.86 -22.37
N PHE A 383 4.81 -16.67 -21.48
CA PHE A 383 3.96 -17.81 -21.82
C PHE A 383 2.81 -17.93 -20.82
N VAL A 384 1.82 -18.74 -21.16
CA VAL A 384 0.72 -19.14 -20.28
C VAL A 384 0.64 -20.66 -20.35
N THR A 385 0.48 -21.35 -19.21
CA THR A 385 0.44 -22.81 -19.20
C THR A 385 -0.84 -23.36 -19.83
N ALA A 386 -0.70 -24.44 -20.59
CA ALA A 386 -1.83 -25.32 -20.87
C ALA A 386 -2.13 -26.20 -19.64
N GLY A 387 -3.39 -26.60 -19.49
CA GLY A 387 -3.81 -27.58 -18.48
C GLY A 387 -3.74 -29.01 -19.00
N GLY A 388 -3.73 -29.98 -18.09
CA GLY A 388 -3.67 -31.41 -18.42
C GLY A 388 -2.75 -32.17 -17.45
N GLN A 389 -2.29 -33.36 -17.84
CA GLN A 389 -1.14 -33.98 -17.15
C GLN A 389 0.17 -33.25 -17.53
N LYS A 390 1.30 -33.68 -16.96
CA LYS A 390 2.65 -33.15 -17.19
C LYS A 390 2.86 -32.75 -18.65
N SER A 391 2.98 -31.45 -18.92
CA SER A 391 2.98 -30.89 -20.28
C SER A 391 4.01 -29.77 -20.44
N THR A 392 4.59 -29.64 -21.63
CA THR A 392 5.53 -28.56 -21.95
C THR A 392 4.75 -27.28 -22.26
N ALA A 393 4.94 -26.25 -21.43
CA ALA A 393 4.31 -24.94 -21.59
C ALA A 393 5.06 -24.02 -22.57
N LEU A 394 6.38 -24.22 -22.71
CA LEU A 394 7.22 -23.46 -23.63
C LEU A 394 8.46 -24.29 -24.03
N GLU A 395 8.93 -24.10 -25.27
CA GLU A 395 10.26 -24.54 -25.72
C GLU A 395 10.94 -23.41 -26.54
N ILE A 396 12.24 -23.19 -26.31
CA ILE A 396 13.08 -22.25 -27.07
C ILE A 396 14.46 -22.88 -27.31
N SER A 397 15.07 -22.59 -28.47
CA SER A 397 16.45 -23.02 -28.80
C SER A 397 17.36 -21.81 -28.95
N ILE A 398 18.51 -21.82 -28.28
CA ILE A 398 19.51 -20.74 -28.29
C ILE A 398 20.90 -21.33 -28.53
N GLY A 399 21.63 -20.80 -29.51
CA GLY A 399 23.00 -21.19 -29.82
C GLY A 399 24.04 -20.50 -28.93
N ASN A 400 24.96 -21.26 -28.34
CA ASN A 400 26.09 -20.71 -27.56
C ASN A 400 27.37 -20.53 -28.40
N GLU A 401 27.32 -20.59 -29.74
CA GLU A 401 28.49 -20.39 -30.62
C GLU A 401 29.24 -19.08 -30.36
#